data_AF-A0A286UMJ8-F1
#
_entry.id   AF-A0A286UMJ8-F1
#
_cell.length_a   1.000
_cell.length_b   1.000
_cell.length_c   1.000
_cell.angle_alpha   90.00
_cell.angle_beta   90.00
_cell.angle_gamma   90.00
#
_symmetry.space_group_name_H-M   'P 1'
#
loop_
_entity.id
_entity.type
_entity.pdbx_description
1 polymer ?
#
loop_
_entity_poly.entity_id
_entity_poly.type
_entity_poly.pdbx_seq_one_letter_code
_entity_poly.pdbx_strand_id
1 'polypeptide(L)'
;MASQCRAAYRSILREVAKSSISPRATRNREINQSFRTLIQSQCAKEGADIAKIVRDANNAAIFLRSQRIYTELLDRYNPLRDMTQEERVHATARRVGLDTPLEAKPDEEK
;
A
#
# COMPACT_ATOMS: atom_id res chain seq x y z
N MET A 1 -4.19 23.06 18.20
CA MET A 1 -3.54 22.56 16.96
C MET A 1 -3.26 23.74 16.04
N ALA A 2 -1.99 24.03 15.80
CA ALA A 2 -1.61 25.01 14.78
C ALA A 2 -2.25 24.67 13.42
N SER A 3 -2.66 25.70 12.66
CA SER A 3 -3.37 25.53 11.38
C SER A 3 -2.60 24.68 10.37
N GLN A 4 -1.27 24.86 10.33
CA GLN A 4 -0.35 24.12 9.46
C GLN A 4 -0.30 22.62 9.80
N CYS A 5 -0.19 22.26 11.08
CA CYS A 5 -0.25 20.86 11.52
C CYS A 5 -1.57 20.19 11.15
N ARG A 6 -2.69 20.93 11.24
CA ARG A 6 -4.00 20.40 10.84
C ARG A 6 -4.09 20.19 9.32
N ALA A 7 -3.49 21.07 8.52
CA ALA A 7 -3.43 20.91 7.07
C ALA A 7 -2.60 19.68 6.66
N ALA A 8 -1.44 19.50 7.29
CA ALA A 8 -0.56 18.33 7.12
C ALA A 8 -1.24 17.01 7.52
N TYR A 9 -1.93 16.97 8.66
CA TYR A 9 -2.73 15.80 9.05
C TYR A 9 -3.81 15.45 8.01
N ARG A 10 -4.48 16.47 7.46
CA ARG A 10 -5.54 16.27 6.45
C ARG A 10 -4.98 15.77 5.12
N SER A 11 -3.76 16.13 4.72
CA SER A 11 -3.16 15.60 3.49
C SER A 11 -2.90 14.10 3.62
N ILE A 12 -2.31 13.65 4.73
CA ILE A 12 -2.08 12.23 5.03
C ILE A 12 -3.40 11.46 5.05
N LEU A 13 -4.41 11.93 5.81
CA LEU A 13 -5.69 11.23 5.89
C LEU A 13 -6.39 11.07 4.55
N ARG A 14 -6.26 12.05 3.66
CA ARG A 14 -6.85 11.96 2.32
C ARG A 14 -6.16 10.89 1.48
N GLU A 15 -4.83 10.76 1.57
CA GLU A 15 -4.11 9.72 0.84
C GLU A 15 -4.36 8.33 1.43
N VAL A 16 -4.36 8.17 2.76
CA VAL A 16 -4.78 6.92 3.43
C VAL A 16 -6.21 6.53 3.04
N ALA A 17 -7.10 7.52 2.91
CA ALA A 17 -8.46 7.29 2.48
C ALA A 17 -8.57 6.84 1.02
N LYS A 18 -7.67 7.28 0.15
CA LYS A 18 -7.63 6.87 -1.26
C LYS A 18 -6.96 5.50 -1.45
N SER A 19 -6.01 5.14 -0.59
CA SER A 19 -5.28 3.87 -0.66
C SER A 19 -5.98 2.72 0.08
N SER A 20 -7.12 2.98 0.73
CA SER A 20 -7.83 1.99 1.53
C SER A 20 -8.69 1.10 0.64
N ILE A 21 -8.47 -0.21 0.76
CA ILE A 21 -9.23 -1.26 0.06
C ILE A 21 -10.67 -1.37 0.60
N SER A 22 -10.85 -1.11 1.90
CA SER A 22 -12.15 -1.20 2.56
C SER A 22 -13.07 -0.02 2.24
N PRO A 23 -14.40 -0.27 2.07
CA PRO A 23 -15.39 0.80 1.96
C PRO A 23 -15.35 1.78 3.14
N ARG A 24 -15.81 3.02 2.89
CA ARG A 24 -15.81 4.09 3.90
C ARG A 24 -16.52 3.70 5.21
N ALA A 25 -17.57 2.87 5.12
CA ALA A 25 -18.36 2.43 6.27
C ALA A 25 -17.58 1.49 7.21
N THR A 26 -16.74 0.60 6.66
CA THR A 26 -16.02 -0.45 7.41
C THR A 26 -14.55 -0.11 7.65
N ARG A 27 -14.13 1.11 7.30
CA ARG A 27 -12.74 1.53 7.50
C ARG A 27 -12.40 1.59 8.99
N ASN A 28 -11.22 1.07 9.33
CA ASN A 28 -10.68 1.14 10.68
C ASN A 28 -10.50 2.62 11.11
N ARG A 29 -11.20 3.01 12.17
CA ARG A 29 -11.15 4.36 12.74
C ARG A 29 -9.90 4.59 13.58
N GLU A 30 -9.34 3.53 14.17
CA GLU A 30 -8.17 3.59 15.04
C GLU A 30 -6.96 4.16 14.30
N ILE A 31 -6.75 3.74 13.05
CA ILE A 31 -5.65 4.25 12.21
C ILE A 31 -5.70 5.78 12.12
N ASN A 32 -6.88 6.34 11.84
CA ASN A 32 -7.04 7.80 11.73
C ASN A 32 -6.81 8.49 13.09
N GLN A 33 -7.23 7.86 14.19
CA GLN A 33 -7.01 8.36 15.53
C GLN A 33 -5.52 8.33 15.89
N SER A 34 -4.79 7.26 15.56
CA SER A 34 -3.34 7.15 15.78
C SER A 34 -2.58 8.25 15.04
N PHE A 35 -2.87 8.49 13.76
CA PHE A 35 -2.24 9.60 13.03
C PHE A 35 -2.55 10.97 13.66
N ARG A 36 -3.77 11.14 14.17
CA ARG A 36 -4.18 12.36 14.84
C ARG A 36 -3.39 12.58 16.13
N THR A 37 -3.29 11.57 17.00
CA THR A 37 -2.59 11.66 18.28
C THR A 37 -1.08 11.84 18.08
N LEU A 38 -0.50 11.19 17.09
CA LEU A 38 0.92 11.36 16.72
C LEU A 38 1.22 12.81 16.30
N ILE A 39 0.46 13.37 15.36
CA ILE A 39 0.68 14.75 14.91
C ILE A 39 0.34 15.75 16.03
N GLN A 40 -0.67 15.46 16.85
CA GLN A 40 -1.02 16.31 17.99
C GLN A 40 0.08 16.37 19.03
N SER A 41 0.61 15.21 19.41
CA SER A 41 1.68 15.13 20.40
C SER A 41 2.96 15.78 19.89
N GLN A 42 3.31 15.63 18.60
CA GLN A 42 4.49 16.30 18.04
C GLN A 42 4.32 17.82 17.94
N CYS A 43 3.15 18.30 17.50
CA CYS A 43 2.91 19.74 17.39
C CYS A 43 2.66 20.45 18.73
N ALA A 44 2.40 19.70 19.80
CA ALA A 44 2.22 20.24 21.15
C ALA A 44 3.50 20.23 22.00
N LYS A 45 4.59 19.63 21.51
CA LYS A 45 5.89 19.66 22.21
C LYS A 45 6.46 21.07 22.22
N GLU A 46 6.85 21.53 23.41
CA GLU A 46 7.55 22.81 23.57
C GLU A 46 8.90 22.78 22.83
N GLY A 47 9.19 23.82 22.03
CA GLY A 47 10.39 23.88 21.18
C GLY A 47 10.33 23.07 19.88
N ALA A 48 9.16 22.52 19.52
CA ALA A 48 9.01 21.78 18.27
C ALA A 48 9.12 22.68 17.03
N ASP A 49 9.99 22.30 16.08
CA ASP A 49 10.02 22.90 14.74
C ASP A 49 8.79 22.43 13.95
N ILE A 50 7.73 23.24 14.01
CA ILE A 50 6.47 23.02 13.28
C ILE A 50 6.71 22.88 11.77
N ALA A 51 7.67 23.63 11.22
CA ALA A 51 7.97 23.57 9.79
C ALA A 51 8.57 22.20 9.43
N LYS A 52 9.43 21.63 10.27
CA LYS A 52 9.94 20.27 10.09
C LYS A 52 8.83 19.22 10.12
N ILE A 53 7.94 19.28 11.11
CA ILE A 53 6.83 18.33 11.24
C ILE A 53 5.92 18.40 10.00
N VAL A 54 5.64 19.59 9.50
CA VAL A 54 4.84 19.79 8.29
C VAL A 54 5.55 19.23 7.05
N ARG A 55 6.87 19.43 6.92
CA ARG A 55 7.67 18.83 5.83
C ARG A 55 7.61 17.31 5.87
N ASP A 56 7.86 16.71 7.04
CA ASP A 56 7.85 15.25 7.21
C ASP A 56 6.47 14.66 6.89
N ALA A 57 5.40 15.32 7.33
CA ALA A 57 4.03 14.91 7.02
C ALA A 57 3.70 15.01 5.53
N ASN A 58 4.18 16.05 4.84
CA ASN A 58 4.02 16.17 3.38
C ASN A 58 4.82 15.10 2.64
N ASN A 59 6.04 14.79 3.07
CA ASN A 59 6.85 13.70 2.52
C ASN A 59 6.13 12.36 2.66
N ALA A 60 5.55 12.09 3.84
CA ALA A 60 4.74 10.89 4.05
C ALA A 60 3.52 10.84 3.13
N ALA A 61 2.81 11.96 2.94
CA ALA A 61 1.68 12.02 2.01
C ALA A 61 2.09 11.78 0.55
N ILE A 62 3.25 12.30 0.12
CA ILE A 62 3.82 12.04 -1.21
C ILE A 62 4.15 10.55 -1.37
N PHE A 63 4.80 9.95 -0.37
CA PHE A 63 5.14 8.53 -0.38
C PHE A 63 3.90 7.62 -0.49
N LEU A 64 2.84 7.91 0.29
CA LEU A 64 1.59 7.15 0.21
C LEU A 64 0.93 7.28 -1.17
N ARG A 65 0.97 8.48 -1.77
CA ARG A 65 0.48 8.68 -3.13
C ARG A 65 1.29 7.89 -4.14
N SER A 66 2.62 7.95 -4.08
CA SER A 66 3.48 7.22 -5.02
C SER A 66 3.28 5.71 -4.88
N GLN A 67 3.07 5.20 -3.67
CA GLN A 67 2.78 3.79 -3.45
C GLN A 67 1.47 3.36 -4.13
N ARG A 68 0.41 4.15 -4.00
CA ARG A 68 -0.87 3.88 -4.68
C ARG A 68 -0.73 3.90 -6.21
N ILE A 69 -0.01 4.87 -6.75
CA ILE A 69 0.22 4.96 -8.20
C ILE A 69 1.08 3.78 -8.66
N TYR A 70 2.10 3.40 -7.90
CA TYR A 70 2.94 2.25 -8.18
C TYR A 70 2.11 0.97 -8.26
N THR A 71 1.22 0.71 -7.30
CA THR A 71 0.34 -0.46 -7.35
C THR A 71 -0.58 -0.43 -8.58
N GLU A 72 -1.19 0.72 -8.89
CA GLU A 72 -2.04 0.88 -10.08
C GLU A 72 -1.29 0.64 -11.40
N LEU A 73 -0.05 1.13 -11.51
CA LEU A 73 0.79 0.91 -12.68
C LEU A 73 1.16 -0.56 -12.82
N LEU A 74 1.43 -1.22 -11.70
CA LEU A 74 1.84 -2.60 -11.72
C LEU A 74 0.69 -3.52 -12.14
N ASP A 75 -0.51 -3.30 -11.61
CA ASP A 75 -1.70 -4.04 -12.03
C ASP A 75 -2.00 -3.85 -13.53
N ARG A 76 -1.72 -2.66 -14.07
CA ARG A 76 -1.93 -2.35 -15.50
C ARG A 76 -0.91 -2.99 -16.42
N TYR A 77 0.37 -2.93 -16.08
CA TYR A 77 1.46 -3.30 -16.99
C TYR A 77 2.05 -4.69 -16.70
N ASN A 78 1.86 -5.23 -15.50
CA ASN A 78 2.33 -6.56 -15.13
C ASN A 78 1.28 -7.30 -14.26
N PRO A 79 0.12 -7.65 -14.84
CA PRO A 79 -0.95 -8.34 -14.13
C PRO A 79 -0.61 -9.78 -13.72
N LEU A 80 0.44 -10.38 -14.30
CA LEU A 80 0.90 -11.74 -13.97
C LEU A 80 2.00 -11.75 -12.90
N ARG A 81 2.30 -10.61 -12.26
CA ARG A 81 3.39 -10.52 -11.26
C ARG A 81 3.17 -11.46 -10.07
N ASP A 82 1.92 -11.65 -9.68
CA ASP A 82 1.60 -12.41 -8.47
C ASP A 82 1.50 -13.93 -8.75
N MET A 83 1.57 -14.35 -10.03
CA MET A 83 1.54 -15.77 -10.41
C MET A 83 2.93 -16.39 -10.37
N THR A 84 3.04 -17.60 -9.80
CA THR A 84 4.28 -18.37 -9.86
C THR A 84 4.57 -18.82 -11.30
N GLN A 85 5.82 -19.22 -11.57
CA GLN A 85 6.19 -19.70 -12.90
C GLN A 85 5.35 -20.92 -13.32
N GLU A 86 5.11 -21.85 -12.40
CA GLU A 86 4.26 -23.02 -12.61
C GLU A 86 2.82 -22.64 -12.96
N GLU A 87 2.20 -21.72 -12.19
CA GLU A 87 0.86 -21.23 -12.45
C GLU A 87 0.75 -20.55 -13.83
N ARG A 88 1.80 -19.85 -14.26
CA ARG A 88 1.86 -19.24 -15.60
C ARG A 88 1.93 -20.29 -16.70
N VAL A 89 2.68 -21.37 -16.50
CA VAL A 89 2.76 -22.49 -17.45
C VAL A 89 1.40 -23.17 -17.56
N HIS A 90 0.74 -23.47 -16.43
CA HIS A 90 -0.64 -23.99 -16.42
C HIS A 90 -1.63 -23.06 -17.12
N ALA A 91 -1.62 -21.76 -16.79
CA ALA A 91 -2.52 -20.79 -17.40
C ALA A 91 -2.31 -20.69 -18.93
N THR A 92 -1.07 -20.86 -19.40
CA THR A 92 -0.74 -20.84 -20.82
C THR A 92 -1.19 -22.12 -21.52
N ALA A 93 -1.01 -23.30 -20.91
CA ALA A 93 -1.52 -24.57 -21.43
C ALA A 93 -3.06 -24.53 -21.59
N ARG A 94 -3.77 -23.99 -20.59
CA ARG A 94 -5.23 -23.87 -20.64
C ARG A 94 -5.74 -22.92 -21.73
N ARG A 95 -4.93 -21.94 -22.19
CA ARG A 95 -5.31 -21.07 -23.32
C ARG A 95 -5.52 -21.84 -24.62
N VAL A 96 -4.87 -22.99 -24.79
CA VAL A 96 -5.00 -23.86 -25.96
C VAL A 96 -5.84 -25.12 -25.68
N GLY A 97 -6.54 -25.16 -24.53
CA GLY A 97 -7.34 -26.33 -24.14
C GLY A 97 -6.51 -27.54 -23.70
N LEU A 98 -5.24 -27.34 -23.31
CA LEU A 98 -4.36 -28.37 -22.79
C LEU A 98 -4.11 -28.16 -21.29
N ASP A 99 -3.59 -29.18 -20.61
CA ASP A 99 -3.05 -29.07 -19.25
C ASP A 99 -1.56 -29.39 -19.26
N THR A 100 -0.82 -28.99 -18.22
CA THR A 100 0.61 -29.26 -18.15
C THR A 100 0.87 -30.71 -17.72
N PRO A 101 1.98 -31.31 -18.17
CA PRO A 101 2.37 -32.64 -17.73
C PRO A 101 2.60 -32.68 -16.21
N LEU A 102 2.31 -33.83 -15.60
CA LEU A 102 2.73 -34.09 -14.21
C LEU A 102 4.25 -34.16 -14.17
N GLU A 103 4.86 -33.47 -13.19
CA GLU A 103 6.30 -33.60 -12.96
C GLU A 103 6.63 -35.06 -12.64
N ALA A 104 7.67 -35.59 -13.31
CA ALA A 104 8.14 -36.94 -13.04
C ALA A 104 8.57 -37.01 -11.57
N LYS A 105 8.04 -37.99 -10.83
CA LYS A 105 8.53 -38.27 -9.48
C LYS A 105 10.03 -38.58 -9.61
N PRO A 106 10.91 -37.97 -8.79
CA PRO A 106 12.30 -38.35 -8.79
C PRO A 106 12.35 -39.84 -8.49
N ASP A 107 12.90 -40.61 -9.43
CA ASP A 107 13.09 -42.04 -9.26
C ASP A 107 13.87 -42.24 -7.96
N GLU A 108 13.27 -42.95 -7.00
CA GLU A 108 13.97 -43.36 -5.78
C GLU A 108 15.20 -44.16 -6.22
N GLU A 109 16.38 -43.54 -6.06
CA GLU A 109 17.68 -44.15 -6.34
C GLU A 109 17.73 -45.52 -5.63
N LYS A 110 17.75 -46.58 -6.43
CA LYS A 110 18.06 -47.95 -5.99
C LYS A 110 19.56 -48.18 -5.97
#